data_AF-G0NMR2-F1
#
_entry.id   AF-G0NMR2-F1
#
_cell.length_a   1.000
_cell.length_b   1.000
_cell.length_c   1.000
_cell.angle_alpha   90.00
_cell.angle_beta   90.00
_cell.angle_gamma   90.00
#
_symmetry.space_group_name_H-M   'P 1'
#
loop_
_entity.id
_entity.type
_entity.pdbx_description
1 polymer ?
#
loop_
_entity_poly.entity_id
_entity_poly.type
_entity_poly.pdbx_seq_one_letter_code
_entity_poly.pdbx_strand_id
1 'polypeptide(L)'
;MDTREIVSTCSFYLGCGNEVKKVLTKLATLEIPLDVFNDFRIKEKVCKYLKNPFSGVPQLAATVIQKIEKLEEEEKKTRPPTPVYTFCFLQKRNRGSEQLGGIGGQQPSAKRGRFE
;
A
#
# COMPACT_ATOMS: atom_id res chain seq x y z
N MET A 1 -6.61 19.04 23.49
CA MET A 1 -7.71 18.19 22.98
C MET A 1 -7.11 17.21 22.00
N ASP A 2 -7.25 15.93 22.27
CA ASP A 2 -6.70 14.88 21.43
C ASP A 2 -7.43 14.82 20.09
N THR A 3 -6.67 14.88 18.99
CA THR A 3 -7.22 14.83 17.63
C THR A 3 -8.03 13.55 17.40
N ARG A 4 -7.64 12.43 18.03
CA ARG A 4 -8.37 11.16 18.00
C ARG A 4 -9.77 11.25 18.62
N GLU A 5 -9.93 11.92 19.77
CA GLU A 5 -11.24 12.08 20.40
C GLU A 5 -12.17 12.96 19.55
N ILE A 6 -11.61 14.02 18.95
CA ILE A 6 -12.35 14.89 18.03
C ILE A 6 -12.82 14.09 16.81
N VAL A 7 -11.94 13.30 16.20
CA VAL A 7 -12.28 12.50 15.01
C VAL A 7 -13.25 11.38 15.36
N SER A 8 -13.11 10.73 16.51
CA SER A 8 -14.07 9.76 17.03
C SER A 8 -15.48 10.36 17.12
N THR A 9 -15.57 11.55 17.72
CA THR A 9 -16.83 12.31 17.84
C THR A 9 -17.39 12.68 16.47
N CYS A 10 -16.55 13.19 15.56
CA CYS A 10 -16.95 13.47 14.18
C CYS A 10 -17.44 12.20 13.45
N SER A 11 -16.76 11.07 13.67
CA SER A 11 -17.09 9.77 13.08
C SER A 11 -18.45 9.25 13.55
N PHE A 12 -18.80 9.49 14.81
CA PHE A 12 -20.12 9.21 15.38
C PHE A 12 -21.20 10.08 14.74
N TYR A 13 -21.01 11.40 14.69
CA TYR A 13 -21.98 12.32 14.08
C TYR A 13 -22.20 12.06 12.58
N LEU A 14 -21.12 11.70 11.85
CA LEU A 14 -21.23 11.22 10.46
C LEU A 14 -21.98 9.90 10.33
N GLY A 15 -22.01 9.06 11.37
CA GLY A 15 -22.80 7.83 11.39
C GLY A 15 -24.29 8.10 11.64
N CYS A 16 -24.59 9.04 12.53
CA CYS A 16 -25.96 9.42 12.89
C CYS A 16 -26.62 10.37 11.90
N GLY A 17 -25.88 10.93 10.94
CA GLY A 17 -26.41 11.95 10.00
C GLY A 17 -26.74 13.27 10.67
N ASN A 18 -26.25 13.51 11.88
CA ASN A 18 -26.50 14.72 12.65
C ASN A 18 -25.37 15.74 12.45
N GLU A 19 -25.72 17.02 12.32
CA GLU A 19 -24.78 18.14 12.16
C GLU A 19 -23.71 17.94 11.07
N VAL A 20 -24.01 17.16 10.03
CA VAL A 20 -23.06 16.73 8.97
C VAL A 20 -22.29 17.91 8.39
N LYS A 21 -22.96 19.03 8.12
CA LYS A 21 -22.31 20.24 7.60
C LYS A 21 -21.22 20.76 8.53
N LYS A 22 -21.50 20.89 9.83
CA LYS A 22 -20.52 21.37 10.83
C LYS A 22 -19.36 20.38 10.97
N VAL A 23 -19.66 19.09 10.98
CA VAL A 23 -18.65 18.04 11.08
C VAL A 23 -17.72 18.05 9.88
N LEU A 24 -18.25 18.16 8.66
CA LEU A 24 -17.43 18.25 7.45
C LEU A 24 -16.59 19.52 7.42
N THR A 25 -17.12 20.67 7.83
CA THR A 25 -16.33 21.91 7.97
C THR A 25 -15.21 21.75 8.99
N LYS A 26 -15.47 21.07 10.11
CA LYS A 26 -14.46 20.79 11.15
C LYS A 26 -13.37 19.85 10.63
N LEU A 27 -13.74 18.80 9.89
CA LEU A 27 -12.78 17.87 9.28
C LEU A 27 -11.95 18.53 8.16
N ALA A 28 -12.53 19.49 7.43
CA ALA A 28 -11.81 20.22 6.38
C ALA A 28 -10.76 21.17 6.97
N THR A 29 -11.07 21.84 8.08
CA THR A 29 -10.22 22.85 8.71
C THR A 29 -9.13 22.26 9.60
N LEU A 30 -9.41 21.18 10.32
CA LEU A 30 -8.44 20.57 11.23
C LEU A 30 -7.33 19.82 10.49
N GLU A 31 -6.09 19.99 10.96
CA GLU A 31 -4.95 19.18 10.55
C GLU A 31 -4.97 17.85 11.32
N ILE A 32 -5.47 16.81 10.64
CA ILE A 32 -5.62 15.47 11.20
C ILE A 32 -4.66 14.56 10.44
N PRO A 33 -3.84 13.75 11.14
CA PRO A 33 -2.93 12.81 10.49
C PRO A 33 -3.72 11.70 9.75
N LEU A 34 -3.14 11.20 8.67
CA LEU A 34 -3.76 10.20 7.80
C LEU A 34 -4.12 8.91 8.55
N ASP A 35 -3.26 8.45 9.47
CA ASP A 35 -3.53 7.29 10.32
C ASP A 35 -4.87 7.39 11.04
N VAL A 36 -5.19 8.58 11.57
CA VAL A 36 -6.44 8.81 12.32
C VAL A 36 -7.63 8.85 11.36
N PHE A 37 -7.49 9.40 10.15
CA PHE A 37 -8.57 9.32 9.16
C PHE A 37 -8.86 7.87 8.74
N ASN A 38 -7.83 7.04 8.63
CA ASN A 38 -7.92 5.64 8.24
C ASN A 38 -8.52 4.77 9.37
N ASP A 39 -8.07 4.96 10.60
CA ASP A 39 -8.56 4.22 11.79
C ASP A 39 -10.09 4.33 11.93
N PHE A 40 -10.63 5.54 11.74
CA PHE A 40 -12.07 5.82 11.83
C PHE A 40 -12.84 5.67 10.51
N ARG A 41 -12.18 5.21 9.43
CA ARG A 41 -12.76 5.05 8.07
C ARG A 41 -13.52 6.30 7.60
N ILE A 42 -12.97 7.49 7.87
CA ILE A 42 -13.65 8.77 7.61
C ILE A 42 -13.92 8.96 6.12
N LYS A 43 -12.97 8.62 5.24
CA LYS A 43 -13.12 8.74 3.78
C LYS A 43 -14.39 8.03 3.28
N GLU A 44 -14.64 6.82 3.74
CA GLU A 44 -15.81 6.02 3.36
C GLU A 44 -17.12 6.64 3.89
N LYS A 45 -17.12 7.11 5.14
CA LYS A 45 -18.27 7.79 5.74
C LYS A 45 -18.62 9.09 5.02
N VAL A 46 -17.61 9.89 4.69
CA VAL A 46 -17.77 11.17 3.98
C VAL A 46 -18.24 10.97 2.54
N CYS A 47 -17.79 9.90 1.87
CA CYS A 47 -18.19 9.58 0.49
C CYS A 47 -19.72 9.43 0.33
N LYS A 48 -20.41 8.92 1.35
CA LYS A 48 -21.88 8.82 1.36
C LYS A 48 -22.57 10.19 1.21
N TYR A 49 -21.92 11.25 1.65
CA TYR A 49 -22.46 12.61 1.65
C TYR A 49 -22.21 13.39 0.35
N LEU A 50 -21.48 12.82 -0.62
CA LEU A 50 -21.31 13.41 -1.94
C LEU A 50 -22.62 13.51 -2.72
N LYS A 51 -23.56 12.58 -2.49
CA LYS A 51 -24.88 12.55 -3.13
C LYS A 51 -25.97 13.16 -2.24
N ASN A 52 -25.59 13.86 -1.17
CA ASN A 52 -26.55 14.38 -0.20
C ASN A 52 -27.35 15.56 -0.82
N PRO A 53 -28.69 15.56 -0.75
CA PRO A 53 -29.51 16.68 -1.24
C PRO A 53 -29.31 18.00 -0.47
N PHE A 54 -28.68 17.98 0.70
CA PHE A 54 -28.43 19.20 1.48
C PHE A 54 -27.40 20.11 0.82
N SER A 55 -27.80 21.35 0.55
CA SER A 55 -26.95 22.37 -0.08
C SER A 55 -25.64 22.60 0.69
N GLY A 56 -24.53 22.54 -0.05
CA GLY A 56 -23.17 22.73 0.47
C GLY A 56 -22.52 21.51 1.14
N VAL A 57 -23.30 20.49 1.52
CA VAL A 57 -22.76 19.24 2.10
C VAL A 57 -21.93 18.44 1.09
N PRO A 58 -22.36 18.26 -0.18
CA PRO A 58 -21.56 17.60 -1.22
C PRO A 58 -20.20 18.28 -1.47
N GLN A 59 -20.17 19.61 -1.53
CA GLN A 59 -18.94 20.37 -1.73
C GLN A 59 -17.97 20.16 -0.57
N LEU A 60 -18.44 20.28 0.67
CA LEU A 60 -17.61 20.06 1.85
C LEU A 60 -17.11 18.61 1.93
N ALA A 61 -17.95 17.63 1.57
CA ALA A 61 -17.55 16.23 1.52
C ALA A 61 -16.43 16.01 0.47
N ALA A 62 -16.56 16.59 -0.71
CA ALA A 62 -15.52 16.53 -1.74
C ALA A 62 -14.20 17.17 -1.27
N THR A 63 -14.25 18.32 -0.60
CA THR A 63 -13.05 18.98 -0.04
C THR A 63 -12.33 18.10 0.98
N VAL A 64 -13.09 17.46 1.90
CA VAL A 64 -12.49 16.56 2.91
C VAL A 64 -11.86 15.34 2.25
N ILE A 65 -12.51 14.74 1.24
CA ILE A 65 -11.96 13.60 0.51
C ILE A 65 -10.67 13.99 -0.21
N GLN A 66 -10.67 15.11 -0.92
CA GLN A 66 -9.50 15.59 -1.64
C GLN A 66 -8.32 15.87 -0.69
N LYS A 67 -8.59 16.34 0.53
CA LYS A 67 -7.56 16.52 1.56
C LYS A 67 -6.95 15.18 1.98
N ILE A 68 -7.77 14.17 2.22
CA ILE A 68 -7.31 12.82 2.58
C ILE A 68 -6.46 12.23 1.44
N GLU A 69 -6.90 12.38 0.19
CA GLU A 69 -6.18 11.86 -0.98
C GLU A 69 -4.80 12.51 -1.16
N LYS A 70 -4.68 13.82 -0.91
CA LYS A 70 -3.39 14.51 -0.91
C LYS A 70 -2.45 13.94 0.16
N LEU A 71 -2.96 13.72 1.38
CA LEU A 71 -2.18 13.12 2.47
C LEU A 71 -1.75 11.68 2.12
N GLU A 72 -2.62 10.89 1.47
CA GLU A 72 -2.26 9.55 0.97
C GLU A 72 -1.16 9.59 -0.09
N GLU A 73 -1.18 10.57 -1.00
CA GLU A 73 -0.16 10.73 -2.03
C GLU A 73 1.20 11.16 -1.44
N GLU A 74 1.20 12.07 -0.48
CA GLU A 74 2.42 12.49 0.23
C GLU A 74 3.04 11.35 1.04
N GLU A 75 2.22 10.52 1.69
CA GLU A 75 2.69 9.33 2.40
C GLU A 75 3.26 8.28 1.44
N LYS A 76 2.63 8.07 0.26
CA LYS A 76 3.15 7.16 -0.77
C LYS A 76 4.46 7.64 -1.37
N LYS A 77 4.67 8.95 -1.50
CA LYS A 77 5.89 9.53 -2.05
C LYS A 77 7.06 9.47 -1.07
N THR A 78 6.77 9.47 0.23
CA THR A 78 7.78 9.37 1.30
C THR A 78 8.14 7.93 1.67
N ARG A 79 7.26 6.95 1.37
CA ARG A 79 7.60 5.53 1.47
C ARG A 79 8.54 5.15 0.32
N PRO A 80 9.69 4.49 0.60
CA PRO A 80 10.48 3.90 -0.46
C PRO A 80 9.60 2.89 -1.22
N PRO A 81 9.71 2.78 -2.55
CA PRO A 81 8.97 1.77 -3.28
C PRO A 81 9.28 0.42 -2.64
N THR A 82 8.24 -0.31 -2.22
CA THR A 82 8.40 -1.70 -1.78
C THR A 82 9.19 -2.41 -2.86
N PRO A 83 10.39 -2.97 -2.57
CA PRO A 83 11.11 -3.72 -3.58
C PRO A 83 10.19 -4.84 -4.01
N VAL A 84 9.73 -4.80 -5.26
CA VAL A 84 9.16 -5.97 -5.91
C VAL A 84 10.30 -6.97 -5.94
N TYR A 85 10.31 -7.88 -4.98
CA TYR A 85 11.26 -8.97 -4.93
C TYR A 85 10.90 -9.89 -6.09
N THR A 86 11.37 -9.55 -7.29
CA THR A 86 11.42 -10.47 -8.42
C THR A 86 12.30 -11.63 -7.97
N PHE A 87 11.64 -12.70 -7.53
CA PHE A 87 12.25 -13.96 -7.17
C PHE A 87 13.01 -14.45 -8.42
N CYS A 88 14.34 -14.30 -8.45
CA CYS A 88 15.23 -14.92 -9.42
C CYS A 88 15.23 -16.45 -9.22
N PHE A 89 14.12 -17.10 -9.55
CA PHE A 89 14.00 -18.56 -9.54
C PHE A 89 14.48 -19.16 -10.86
N LEU A 90 15.75 -18.94 -11.19
CA LEU A 90 16.47 -19.74 -12.18
C LEU A 90 17.89 -19.99 -11.71
N GLN A 91 18.00 -20.53 -10.48
CA GLN A 91 19.18 -21.23 -10.03
C GLN A 91 18.92 -22.74 -10.13
N LYS A 92 18.94 -23.29 -11.35
CA LYS A 92 19.15 -24.74 -11.53
C LYS A 92 20.63 -24.98 -11.76
N ARG A 93 21.25 -25.55 -10.72
CA ARG A 93 22.60 -26.12 -10.71
C ARG A 93 22.86 -26.93 -11.99
N ASN A 94 23.91 -26.58 -12.73
CA ASN A 94 24.82 -27.58 -13.28
C ASN A 94 26.17 -27.38 -12.59
N ARG A 95 26.48 -28.30 -11.68
CA ARG A 95 27.81 -28.49 -11.09
C ARG A 95 28.75 -28.97 -12.22
N GLY A 96 30.02 -28.58 -12.19
CA GLY A 96 31.05 -28.74 -13.24
C GLY A 96 31.19 -30.14 -13.83
N SER A 97 31.74 -30.30 -15.02
CA SER A 97 33.15 -30.08 -15.43
C SER A 97 33.23 -30.00 -16.98
N GLU A 98 34.06 -29.20 -17.63
CA GLU A 98 35.47 -29.46 -18.02
C GLU A 98 35.98 -28.17 -18.72
N GLN A 99 37.08 -27.55 -18.28
CA GLN A 99 38.48 -27.88 -18.57
C GLN A 99 39.00 -27.23 -19.88
N LEU A 100 39.89 -26.26 -19.67
CA LEU A 100 41.04 -25.84 -20.48
C LEU A 100 40.98 -25.99 -22.01
N GLY A 101 41.15 -24.86 -22.69
CA GLY A 101 41.86 -24.84 -23.97
C GLY A 101 43.26 -25.44 -23.78
N GLY A 102 43.56 -26.50 -24.53
CA GLY A 102 44.82 -27.21 -24.43
C GLY A 102 44.85 -28.46 -25.31
N ILE A 103 45.43 -28.28 -26.49
CA ILE A 103 45.92 -29.27 -27.46
C ILE A 103 46.43 -30.56 -26.78
N GLY A 104 45.98 -31.73 -27.24
CA GLY A 104 46.75 -32.98 -27.10
C GLY A 104 45.97 -34.23 -26.70
N GLY A 105 45.74 -35.12 -27.68
CA GLY A 105 46.05 -36.54 -27.56
C GLY A 105 45.13 -37.46 -26.74
N GLN A 106 44.57 -38.43 -27.48
CA GLN A 106 44.56 -39.86 -27.11
C GLN A 106 43.40 -40.36 -26.21
N GLN A 107 42.37 -40.91 -26.88
CA GLN A 107 41.51 -41.95 -26.29
C GLN A 107 42.36 -43.16 -25.88
N PRO A 108 42.00 -43.82 -24.77
CA PRO A 108 41.98 -45.27 -24.79
C PRO A 108 40.71 -45.90 -24.20
N SER A 109 40.59 -47.16 -24.59
CA SER A 109 39.49 -48.11 -24.49
C SER A 109 39.41 -48.83 -23.14
N ALA A 110 38.20 -49.33 -22.85
CA ALA A 110 37.85 -50.53 -22.08
C ALA A 110 38.20 -50.64 -20.57
N LYS A 111 37.20 -50.99 -19.75
CA LYS A 111 36.97 -52.39 -19.27
C LYS A 111 35.75 -52.48 -18.34
N ARG A 112 34.88 -53.46 -18.62
CA ARG A 112 33.93 -54.06 -17.66
C ARG A 112 34.73 -54.73 -16.53
N GLY A 113 34.30 -54.59 -15.28
CA GLY A 113 34.86 -55.30 -14.13
C GLY A 113 33.91 -55.29 -12.94
N ARG A 114 33.47 -56.49 -12.56
CA ARG A 114 32.62 -56.89 -11.42
C ARG A 114 33.48 -57.03 -10.14
N PHE A 115 32.80 -57.21 -9.00
CA PHE A 115 33.21 -57.69 -7.65
C PHE A 115 33.19 -56.59 -6.58
N GLU A 116 32.65 -56.79 -5.38
CA GLU A 116 32.25 -58.03 -4.67
C GLU A 116 30.78 -58.07 -4.25
#